data_AF-A0A812WPC5-F1
#
_entry.id   AF-A0A812WPC5-F1
#
_cell.length_a   1.000
_cell.length_b   1.000
_cell.length_c   1.000
_cell.angle_alpha   90.00
_cell.angle_beta   90.00
_cell.angle_gamma   90.00
#
_symmetry.space_group_name_H-M   'P 1'
#
loop_
_entity.id
_entity.type
_entity.pdbx_description
1 polymer ?
#
loop_
_entity_poly.entity_id
_entity_poly.type
_entity_poly.pdbx_seq_one_letter_code
_entity_poly.pdbx_strand_id
1 'polypeptide(L)'
;VDQLGETVRDIKDAYQKVRGVQDEAAKKKGMEKWFAEDLPNWVKLAEKSLPAGPGPFMVGGKVSAADLLFYTLLLAPGGFFDNTEGAKASFQDSPKIKAALEAVDALPQLQEYLKNRKPSPF
;
A
#
# COMPACT_ATOMS: atom_id res chain seq x y z
N VAL A 1 12.23 -5.36 -8.72
CA VAL A 1 11.63 -5.53 -7.37
C VAL A 1 11.98 -4.32 -6.52
N ASP A 2 13.27 -4.01 -6.36
CA ASP A 2 13.78 -2.95 -5.48
C ASP A 2 13.19 -1.56 -5.76
N GLN A 3 13.07 -1.17 -7.03
CA GLN A 3 12.42 0.11 -7.42
C GLN A 3 11.03 0.29 -6.80
N LEU A 4 10.22 -0.77 -6.73
CA LEU A 4 8.89 -0.70 -6.11
C LEU A 4 8.98 -0.58 -4.60
N GLY A 5 9.99 -1.19 -3.98
CA GLY A 5 10.28 -1.00 -2.55
C GLY A 5 10.66 0.45 -2.24
N GLU A 6 11.48 1.07 -3.07
CA GLU A 6 11.83 2.49 -2.92
C GLU A 6 10.62 3.40 -3.20
N THR A 7 9.72 3.02 -4.11
CA THR A 7 8.44 3.74 -4.30
C THR A 7 7.59 3.70 -3.02
N VAL A 8 7.52 2.56 -2.33
CA VAL A 8 6.84 2.46 -1.03
C VAL A 8 7.50 3.38 0.01
N ARG A 9 8.84 3.47 0.01
CA ARG A 9 9.56 4.36 0.90
C ARG A 9 9.22 5.83 0.62
N ASP A 10 9.23 6.25 -0.64
CA ASP A 10 8.88 7.61 -1.03
C ASP A 10 7.44 7.99 -0.63
N ILE A 11 6.49 7.05 -0.79
CA ILE A 11 5.10 7.25 -0.33
C ILE A 11 5.04 7.46 1.19
N LYS A 12 5.77 6.63 1.95
CA LYS A 12 5.82 6.77 3.42
C LYS A 12 6.43 8.10 3.84
N ASP A 13 7.54 8.49 3.24
CA ASP A 13 8.22 9.75 3.56
C ASP A 13 7.35 10.96 3.21
N ALA A 14 6.64 10.92 2.08
CA ALA A 14 5.69 11.97 1.69
C ALA A 14 4.47 12.04 2.63
N TYR A 15 3.90 10.89 3.01
CA TYR A 15 2.80 10.85 3.98
C TYR A 15 3.20 11.41 5.34
N GLN A 16 4.38 11.05 5.84
CA GLN A 16 4.84 11.51 7.16
C GLN A 16 4.99 13.04 7.21
N LYS A 17 5.32 13.70 6.09
CA LYS A 17 5.32 15.17 6.01
C LYS A 17 3.92 15.76 6.22
N VAL A 18 2.89 15.13 5.65
CA VAL A 18 1.48 15.55 5.83
C VAL A 18 1.03 15.27 7.27
N ARG A 19 1.32 14.08 7.78
CA ARG A 19 0.93 13.64 9.13
C ARG A 19 1.64 14.44 10.24
N GLY A 20 2.86 14.90 9.99
CA GLY A 20 3.68 15.67 10.92
C GLY A 20 3.38 17.17 10.97
N VAL A 21 2.42 17.67 10.18
CA VAL A 21 1.96 19.06 10.27
C VAL A 21 1.39 19.33 11.66
N GLN A 22 1.85 20.40 12.32
CA GLN A 22 1.46 20.73 13.69
C GLN A 22 0.10 21.44 13.78
N ASP A 23 -0.25 22.21 12.75
CA ASP A 23 -1.56 22.85 12.69
C ASP A 23 -2.65 21.82 12.38
N GLU A 24 -3.55 21.58 13.32
CA GLU A 24 -4.55 20.51 13.22
C GLU A 24 -5.55 20.72 12.07
N ALA A 25 -5.90 21.96 11.73
CA ALA A 25 -6.79 22.26 10.61
C ALA A 25 -6.13 21.96 9.26
N ALA A 26 -4.88 22.41 9.08
CA ALA A 26 -4.08 22.13 7.89
C ALA A 26 -3.76 20.64 7.76
N LYS A 27 -3.43 19.96 8.87
CA LYS A 27 -3.21 18.52 8.93
C LYS A 27 -4.44 17.75 8.50
N LYS A 28 -5.61 18.06 9.06
CA LYS A 28 -6.87 17.40 8.68
C LYS A 28 -7.14 17.54 7.18
N LYS A 29 -7.07 18.77 6.65
CA LYS A 29 -7.25 19.03 5.20
C LYS A 29 -6.21 18.29 4.35
N GLY A 30 -4.96 18.26 4.79
CA GLY A 30 -3.89 17.54 4.12
C GLY A 30 -4.13 16.03 4.10
N MET A 31 -4.61 15.46 5.20
CA MET A 31 -4.96 14.04 5.30
C MET A 31 -6.15 13.67 4.40
N GLU A 32 -7.18 14.51 4.34
CA GLU A 32 -8.31 14.33 3.43
C GLU A 32 -7.85 14.33 1.97
N LYS A 33 -7.04 15.32 1.57
CA LYS A 33 -6.44 15.37 0.23
C LYS A 33 -5.56 14.15 -0.05
N TRP A 34 -4.76 13.72 0.93
CA TRP A 34 -3.82 12.62 0.75
C TRP A 34 -4.52 11.34 0.29
N PHE A 35 -5.60 10.95 0.99
CA PHE A 35 -6.33 9.72 0.65
C PHE A 35 -7.25 9.88 -0.56
N ALA A 36 -7.72 11.10 -0.84
CA ALA A 36 -8.57 11.37 -2.00
C ALA A 36 -7.79 11.48 -3.33
N GLU A 37 -6.56 11.99 -3.28
CA GLU A 37 -5.81 12.39 -4.48
C GLU A 37 -4.38 11.86 -4.50
N ASP A 38 -3.56 12.22 -3.50
CA ASP A 38 -2.11 12.03 -3.57
C ASP A 38 -1.74 10.54 -3.57
N LEU A 39 -2.28 9.74 -2.63
CA LEU A 39 -2.04 8.31 -2.55
C LEU A 39 -2.57 7.55 -3.80
N PRO A 40 -3.82 7.75 -4.26
CA PRO A 40 -4.27 7.17 -5.53
C PRO A 40 -3.36 7.51 -6.72
N ASN A 41 -2.84 8.73 -6.79
CA ASN A 41 -1.90 9.13 -7.85
C ASN A 41 -0.56 8.39 -7.75
N TRP A 42 -0.01 8.23 -6.54
CA TRP A 42 1.19 7.41 -6.31
C TRP A 42 0.99 5.96 -6.76
N VAL A 43 -0.15 5.35 -6.40
CA VAL A 43 -0.46 3.98 -6.80
C VAL A 43 -0.61 3.86 -8.32
N LYS A 44 -1.27 4.82 -8.98
CA LYS A 44 -1.39 4.87 -10.44
C LYS A 44 -0.03 5.01 -11.14
N LEU A 45 0.92 5.75 -10.56
CA LEU A 45 2.28 5.85 -11.10
C LEU A 45 3.06 4.54 -10.91
N ALA A 46 2.93 3.90 -9.74
CA ALA A 46 3.52 2.59 -9.49
C ALA A 46 2.99 1.54 -10.47
N GLU A 47 1.67 1.49 -10.69
CA GLU A 47 0.99 0.61 -11.65
C GLU A 47 1.58 0.76 -13.06
N LYS A 48 1.75 2.01 -13.52
CA LYS A 48 2.34 2.31 -14.84
C LYS A 48 3.80 1.86 -14.97
N SER A 49 4.51 1.72 -13.86
CA SER A 49 5.91 1.29 -13.85
C SER A 49 6.07 -0.24 -13.84
N LEU A 50 4.98 -1.00 -13.68
CA LEU A 50 5.04 -2.44 -13.58
C LEU A 50 5.47 -3.09 -14.91
N PRO A 51 6.41 -4.04 -14.89
CA PRO A 51 6.77 -4.78 -16.07
C PRO A 51 5.62 -5.71 -16.50
N ALA A 52 5.56 -6.01 -17.79
CA ALA A 52 4.72 -7.11 -18.26
C ALA A 52 5.20 -8.43 -17.63
N GLY A 53 4.27 -9.29 -17.24
CA GLY A 53 4.61 -10.57 -16.63
C GLY A 53 3.39 -11.46 -16.37
N PRO A 54 3.62 -12.78 -16.22
CA PRO A 54 2.55 -13.74 -15.97
C PRO A 54 1.96 -13.58 -14.56
N GLY A 55 0.74 -14.07 -14.36
CA GLY A 55 0.10 -14.14 -13.04
C GLY A 55 -0.32 -12.79 -12.47
N PRO A 56 -0.76 -12.75 -11.20
CA PRO A 56 -1.31 -11.53 -10.59
C PRO A 56 -0.24 -10.60 -10.00
N PHE A 57 0.97 -11.10 -9.71
CA PHE A 57 1.99 -10.39 -8.94
C PHE A 57 2.66 -9.23 -9.71
N MET A 58 3.12 -8.23 -8.97
CA MET A 58 3.68 -6.98 -9.51
C MET A 58 4.93 -7.20 -10.36
N VAL A 59 5.78 -8.17 -9.98
CA VAL A 59 7.01 -8.49 -10.71
C VAL A 59 7.15 -10.01 -10.86
N GLY A 60 7.13 -10.48 -12.10
CA GLY A 60 7.24 -11.91 -12.40
C GLY A 60 5.97 -12.72 -12.05
N GLY A 61 6.08 -14.05 -12.11
CA GLY A 61 4.94 -14.96 -11.96
C GLY A 61 4.68 -15.48 -10.55
N LYS A 62 5.39 -14.99 -9.54
CA LYS A 62 5.33 -15.47 -8.15
C LYS A 62 5.37 -14.28 -7.20
N VAL A 63 4.90 -14.47 -5.97
CA VAL A 63 5.00 -13.46 -4.92
C VAL A 63 6.45 -13.01 -4.73
N SER A 64 6.64 -11.71 -4.57
CA SER A 64 7.93 -11.07 -4.35
C SER A 64 7.84 -10.10 -3.17
N ALA A 65 8.99 -9.53 -2.78
CA ALA A 65 9.03 -8.50 -1.75
C ALA A 65 8.20 -7.26 -2.12
N ALA A 66 8.09 -6.91 -3.41
CA ALA A 66 7.28 -5.78 -3.84
C ALA A 66 5.80 -5.96 -3.48
N ASP A 67 5.25 -7.15 -3.69
CA ASP A 67 3.85 -7.46 -3.39
C ASP A 67 3.58 -7.34 -1.88
N LEU A 68 4.47 -7.87 -1.04
CA LEU A 68 4.36 -7.79 0.42
C LEU A 68 4.51 -6.37 0.96
N LEU A 69 5.41 -5.56 0.38
CA LEU A 69 5.61 -4.16 0.78
C LEU A 69 4.38 -3.31 0.46
N PHE A 70 3.82 -3.44 -0.74
CA PHE A 70 2.57 -2.76 -1.10
C PHE A 70 1.37 -3.29 -0.31
N TYR A 71 1.32 -4.60 -0.04
CA TYR A 71 0.28 -5.18 0.82
C TYR A 71 0.33 -4.58 2.22
N THR A 72 1.52 -4.51 2.82
CA THR A 72 1.71 -3.91 4.16
C THR A 72 1.36 -2.41 4.17
N LEU A 73 1.63 -1.71 3.06
CA LEU A 73 1.29 -0.31 2.91
C LEU A 73 -0.22 -0.08 2.77
N LEU A 74 -0.92 -0.87 1.94
CA LEU A 74 -2.26 -0.50 1.43
C LEU A 74 -3.43 -1.37 1.91
N LEU A 75 -3.19 -2.62 2.29
CA LEU A 75 -4.28 -3.59 2.52
C LEU A 75 -4.16 -4.39 3.82
N ALA A 76 -2.94 -4.61 4.31
CA ALA A 76 -2.71 -5.42 5.50
C ALA A 76 -3.51 -4.90 6.70
N PRO A 77 -4.19 -5.78 7.46
CA PRO A 77 -4.74 -5.41 8.76
C PRO A 77 -3.63 -4.83 9.63
N GLY A 78 -3.87 -3.72 10.32
CA GLY A 78 -2.82 -3.03 11.10
C GLY A 78 -1.57 -2.71 10.26
N GLY A 79 -1.77 -2.37 8.98
CA GLY A 79 -0.72 -1.90 8.08
C GLY A 79 -0.32 -0.46 8.39
N PHE A 80 0.31 0.19 7.41
CA PHE A 80 0.94 1.50 7.64
C PHE A 80 -0.04 2.66 7.91
N PHE A 81 -1.25 2.63 7.36
CA PHE A 81 -2.22 3.71 7.48
C PHE A 81 -3.33 3.39 8.49
N ASP A 82 -3.63 4.33 9.39
CA ASP A 82 -4.81 4.25 10.26
C ASP A 82 -6.12 4.30 9.45
N ASN A 83 -6.14 5.10 8.37
CA ASN A 83 -7.26 5.17 7.45
C ASN A 83 -7.18 4.02 6.43
N THR A 84 -7.57 2.83 6.88
CA THR A 84 -7.53 1.59 6.08
C THR A 84 -8.48 1.65 4.88
N GLU A 85 -9.63 2.31 5.00
CA GLU A 85 -10.58 2.48 3.90
C GLU A 85 -10.02 3.38 2.80
N GLY A 86 -9.40 4.50 3.17
CA GLY A 86 -8.73 5.40 2.22
C GLY A 86 -7.56 4.71 1.52
N ALA A 87 -6.77 3.94 2.25
CA ALA A 87 -5.70 3.13 1.67
C ALA A 87 -6.25 2.09 0.68
N LYS A 88 -7.33 1.37 1.05
CA LYS A 88 -7.98 0.38 0.19
C LYS A 88 -8.60 0.99 -1.07
N ALA A 89 -9.18 2.17 -0.96
CA ALA A 89 -9.75 2.90 -2.10
C ALA A 89 -8.68 3.30 -3.12
N SER A 90 -7.47 3.64 -2.65
CA SER A 90 -6.40 4.19 -3.50
C SER A 90 -5.94 3.30 -4.64
N PHE A 91 -6.08 1.98 -4.52
CA PHE A 91 -5.61 1.02 -5.53
C PHE A 91 -6.71 0.40 -6.39
N GLN A 92 -7.98 0.78 -6.20
CA GLN A 92 -9.09 0.12 -6.92
C GLN A 92 -9.02 0.31 -8.44
N ASP A 93 -8.50 1.44 -8.90
CA ASP A 93 -8.30 1.76 -10.32
C ASP A 93 -6.97 1.22 -10.89
N SER A 94 -6.18 0.50 -10.10
CA SER A 94 -4.86 -0.03 -10.50
C SER A 94 -4.94 -1.56 -10.60
N PRO A 95 -5.35 -2.12 -11.75
CA PRO A 95 -5.80 -3.50 -11.86
C PRO A 95 -4.74 -4.54 -11.50
N LYS A 96 -3.48 -4.31 -11.88
CA LYS A 96 -2.38 -5.24 -11.60
C LYS A 96 -1.98 -5.19 -10.13
N ILE A 97 -1.83 -4.00 -9.55
CA ILE A 97 -1.60 -3.84 -8.11
C ILE A 97 -2.75 -4.46 -7.32
N LYS A 98 -4.01 -4.16 -7.68
CA LYS A 98 -5.19 -4.75 -7.03
C LYS A 98 -5.14 -6.28 -7.05
N ALA A 99 -4.92 -6.88 -8.22
CA ALA A 99 -4.83 -8.33 -8.35
C ALA A 99 -3.67 -8.92 -7.50
N ALA A 100 -2.52 -8.26 -7.47
CA ALA A 100 -1.39 -8.67 -6.64
C ALA A 100 -1.74 -8.64 -5.14
N LEU A 101 -2.38 -7.55 -4.67
CA LEU A 101 -2.77 -7.37 -3.28
C LEU A 101 -3.80 -8.40 -2.83
N GLU A 102 -4.83 -8.64 -3.65
CA GLU A 102 -5.84 -9.67 -3.38
C GLU A 102 -5.25 -11.08 -3.40
N ALA A 103 -4.32 -11.36 -4.32
CA ALA A 103 -3.62 -12.64 -4.36
C ALA A 103 -2.72 -12.86 -3.14
N VAL A 104 -2.05 -11.81 -2.65
CA VAL A 104 -1.27 -11.85 -1.40
C VAL A 104 -2.17 -12.07 -0.20
N ASP A 105 -3.28 -11.32 -0.09
CA ASP A 105 -4.23 -11.47 1.01
C ASP A 105 -4.79 -12.91 1.06
N ALA A 106 -5.04 -13.53 -0.09
CA ALA A 106 -5.53 -14.91 -0.15
C ALA A 106 -4.49 -15.99 0.25
N LEU A 107 -3.22 -15.65 0.51
CA LEU A 107 -2.19 -16.65 0.84
C LEU A 107 -2.47 -17.31 2.20
N PRO A 108 -2.63 -18.65 2.27
CA PRO A 108 -2.96 -19.34 3.52
C PRO A 108 -1.92 -19.11 4.63
N GLN A 109 -0.64 -19.10 4.28
CA GLN A 109 0.46 -18.86 5.22
C GLN A 109 0.41 -17.44 5.81
N LEU A 110 0.01 -16.45 5.01
CA LEU A 110 -0.15 -15.08 5.48
C LEU A 110 -1.36 -14.96 6.40
N GLN A 111 -2.48 -15.58 6.04
CA GLN A 111 -3.69 -15.60 6.88
C GLN A 111 -3.44 -16.29 8.23
N GLU A 112 -2.68 -17.39 8.24
CA GLU A 112 -2.24 -18.03 9.47
C GLU A 112 -1.35 -17.11 10.31
N TYR A 113 -0.39 -16.41 9.70
CA TYR A 113 0.43 -15.42 10.39
C TYR A 113 -0.41 -14.28 10.97
N LEU A 114 -1.34 -13.72 10.21
CA LEU A 114 -2.19 -12.60 10.65
C LEU A 114 -3.10 -12.99 11.82
N LYS A 115 -3.54 -14.25 11.87
CA LYS A 115 -4.32 -14.80 12.99
C LYS A 115 -3.50 -14.95 14.27
N ASN A 116 -2.24 -15.35 14.14
CA ASN A 116 -1.39 -15.73 15.27
C ASN A 116 -0.41 -14.63 15.73
N ARG A 117 -0.18 -13.60 14.91
CA ARG A 117 0.74 -12.52 15.26
C ARG A 117 0.23 -11.76 16.48
N LYS A 118 1.16 -11.38 17.36
CA LYS A 118 0.83 -10.55 18.52
C LYS A 118 0.40 -9.16 18.06
N PRO A 119 -0.64 -8.57 18.65
CA PRO A 119 -1.00 -7.19 18.36
C PRO A 119 0.15 -6.27 18.73
N SER A 120 0.43 -5.31 17.86
CA SER A 120 1.39 -4.23 18.07
C SER A 120 0.62 -2.92 18.25
N PRO A 121 1.03 -2.03 19.18
CA PRO A 121 0.48 -0.69 19.30
C PRO A 121 1.01 0.28 18.23
N PHE A 122 2.02 -0.16 17.47
CA PHE A 122 2.62 0.54 16.33
C PHE A 122 2.20 -0.12 15.03
#